data_AF-A0AAV0UNS2-F1
#
_entry.id   AF-A0AAV0UNS2-F1
#
_cell.length_a   1.000
_cell.length_b   1.000
_cell.length_c   1.000
_cell.angle_alpha   90.00
_cell.angle_beta   90.00
_cell.angle_gamma   90.00
#
_symmetry.space_group_name_H-M   'P 1'
#
loop_
_entity.id
_entity.type
_entity.pdbx_description
1 polymer ?
#
loop_
_entity_poly.entity_id
_entity_poly.type
_entity_poly.pdbx_seq_one_letter_code
_entity_poly.pdbx_strand_id
1 'polypeptide(L)'
;MDSLYHGNSSVSRVSLTYKKNVRWNLAHITNALMYGIINSILTIPTMYGYAVILFTHKDFAGFMPALSKLVIYSSAVHQVMFTLVSSLPFSIGQVQDAGLIFLGTMTTSICNSLGDDVPVKAKVTTSIVVISIATASLGVFLVVVGKLKLAALASYLPMPVIGGYLAFIGIFCFYAGLALCTGLVVNSFESMISVFNNAHDVLLCVPGILGGALLFIVSRRYDNSFILSGSILIMPIVFFFILLIGGISVNDARDGGWIDPAKDPATVSDLIGLFDFSLVHWDQLPKQFETWIGMAFIVALSSCLDIAAIELEMGKKLDLNHELKTGWLVKRRQWSAGRLYGVVYFLANYLHLPFQDQLSHRWYLRDYL
;
A
#
# COMPACT_ATOMS: atom_id res chain seq x y z
N MET A 1 -13.79 -43.31 -46.84
CA MET A 1 -13.30 -41.92 -46.73
C MET A 1 -13.82 -41.39 -45.40
N ASP A 2 -12.86 -41.21 -44.50
CA ASP A 2 -12.85 -40.32 -43.31
C ASP A 2 -13.91 -40.57 -42.23
N SER A 3 -13.62 -41.28 -41.13
CA SER A 3 -12.64 -41.04 -40.05
C SER A 3 -12.94 -39.79 -39.20
N LEU A 4 -12.93 -40.00 -37.87
CA LEU A 4 -12.91 -39.01 -36.77
C LEU A 4 -14.26 -38.58 -36.15
N TYR A 5 -14.88 -39.49 -35.40
CA TYR A 5 -15.73 -39.14 -34.25
C TYR A 5 -15.34 -39.99 -33.03
N HIS A 6 -14.23 -39.62 -32.38
CA HIS A 6 -13.95 -39.99 -30.99
C HIS A 6 -13.14 -38.86 -30.34
N GLY A 7 -13.84 -37.92 -29.71
CA GLY A 7 -13.25 -36.86 -28.90
C GLY A 7 -13.86 -36.91 -27.50
N ASN A 8 -13.26 -37.74 -26.65
CA ASN A 8 -13.61 -37.91 -25.24
C ASN A 8 -13.38 -36.57 -24.51
N SER A 9 -14.45 -35.83 -24.18
CA SER A 9 -14.39 -34.54 -23.48
C SER A 9 -14.20 -34.72 -21.97
N SER A 10 -13.11 -35.38 -21.59
CA SER A 10 -12.59 -35.29 -20.23
C SER A 10 -11.87 -33.95 -20.06
N VAL A 11 -12.59 -32.92 -19.60
CA VAL A 11 -12.00 -31.68 -19.10
C VAL A 11 -11.20 -32.03 -17.86
N SER A 12 -9.89 -32.24 -18.05
CA SER A 12 -8.95 -32.47 -16.97
C SER A 12 -8.86 -31.20 -16.12
N ARG A 13 -9.51 -31.22 -14.95
CA ARG A 13 -9.19 -30.31 -13.85
C ARG A 13 -7.75 -30.61 -13.42
N VAL A 14 -6.79 -29.89 -13.99
CA VAL A 14 -5.41 -29.92 -13.50
C VAL A 14 -5.38 -29.13 -12.20
N SER A 15 -5.55 -29.83 -11.08
CA SER A 15 -5.16 -29.29 -9.77
C SER A 15 -3.64 -29.13 -9.78
N LEU A 16 -3.14 -27.90 -9.91
CA LEU A 16 -1.73 -27.56 -9.69
C LEU A 16 -1.37 -27.81 -8.22
N THR A 17 -1.14 -29.07 -7.88
CA THR A 17 -0.44 -29.43 -6.66
C THR A 17 1.03 -29.19 -6.97
N TYR A 18 1.52 -27.98 -6.73
CA TYR A 18 2.93 -27.63 -6.90
C TYR A 18 3.75 -28.53 -5.96
N LYS A 19 4.36 -29.60 -6.52
CA LYS A 19 5.25 -30.48 -5.77
C LYS A 19 6.49 -29.66 -5.39
N LYS A 20 6.59 -29.35 -4.10
CA LYS A 20 7.66 -28.58 -3.46
C LYS A 20 8.96 -29.40 -3.39
N ASN A 21 9.51 -29.80 -4.54
CA ASN A 21 10.86 -30.36 -4.65
C ASN A 21 11.74 -29.36 -5.41
N VAL A 22 11.87 -28.14 -4.86
CA VAL A 22 12.84 -27.17 -5.35
C VAL A 22 14.18 -27.52 -4.70
N ARG A 23 15.14 -27.99 -5.49
CA ARG A 23 16.55 -27.99 -5.07
C ARG A 23 17.00 -26.54 -5.06
N TRP A 24 17.23 -25.98 -3.87
CA TRP A 24 17.75 -24.63 -3.71
C TRP A 24 19.19 -24.55 -4.23
N ASN A 25 19.35 -24.24 -5.51
CA ASN A 25 20.65 -23.90 -6.07
C ASN A 25 21.03 -22.48 -5.61
N LEU A 26 22.34 -22.23 -5.45
CA LEU A 26 22.89 -20.93 -5.04
C LEU A 26 22.32 -19.76 -5.86
N ALA A 27 22.15 -19.96 -7.18
CA ALA A 27 21.55 -18.97 -8.07
C ALA A 27 20.12 -18.57 -7.69
N HIS A 28 19.28 -19.50 -7.19
CA HIS A 28 17.92 -19.17 -6.77
C HIS A 28 17.93 -18.33 -5.49
N ILE A 29 18.84 -18.61 -4.56
CA ILE A 29 19.00 -17.83 -3.32
C ILE A 29 19.50 -16.42 -3.68
N THR A 30 20.49 -16.31 -4.56
CA THR A 30 21.03 -15.02 -5.00
C THR A 30 19.95 -14.18 -5.69
N ASN A 31 19.19 -14.76 -6.62
CA ASN A 31 18.11 -14.05 -7.31
C ASN A 31 17.02 -13.61 -6.33
N ALA A 32 16.59 -14.49 -5.42
CA ALA A 32 15.59 -14.15 -4.41
C ALA A 32 16.05 -13.00 -3.49
N LEU A 33 17.31 -13.00 -3.08
CA LEU A 33 17.91 -11.90 -2.30
C LEU A 33 17.95 -10.60 -3.10
N MET A 34 18.37 -10.65 -4.36
CA MET A 34 18.42 -9.47 -5.23
C MET A 34 17.03 -8.84 -5.42
N TYR A 35 16.01 -9.65 -5.73
CA TYR A 35 14.63 -9.17 -5.84
C TYR A 35 14.08 -8.66 -4.50
N GLY A 36 14.41 -9.32 -3.38
CA GLY A 36 14.05 -8.84 -2.04
C GLY A 36 14.64 -7.46 -1.73
N ILE A 37 15.90 -7.21 -2.12
CA ILE A 37 16.56 -5.91 -1.94
C ILE A 37 15.92 -4.85 -2.82
N ILE A 38 15.72 -5.12 -4.11
CA ILE A 38 15.02 -4.23 -5.06
C ILE A 38 13.66 -3.82 -4.47
N ASN A 39 12.85 -4.79 -4.06
CA ASN A 39 11.52 -4.52 -3.52
C ASN A 39 11.59 -3.73 -2.20
N SER A 40 12.58 -4.01 -1.34
CA SER A 40 12.75 -3.25 -0.10
C SER A 40 13.08 -1.78 -0.37
N ILE A 41 13.93 -1.50 -1.37
CA ILE A 41 14.28 -0.14 -1.79
C ILE A 41 13.05 0.63 -2.29
N LEU A 42 12.19 -0.04 -3.05
CA LEU A 42 10.95 0.55 -3.58
C LEU A 42 9.90 0.77 -2.48
N THR A 43 9.74 -0.21 -1.59
CA THR A 43 8.63 -0.23 -0.63
C THR A 43 8.86 0.65 0.59
N ILE A 44 10.10 0.81 1.08
CA ILE A 44 10.36 1.63 2.29
C ILE A 44 9.91 3.10 2.13
N PRO A 45 10.32 3.84 1.07
CA PRO A 45 9.84 5.21 0.86
C PRO A 45 8.33 5.27 0.67
N THR A 46 7.77 4.26 0.00
CA THR A 46 6.33 4.14 -0.24
C THR A 46 5.56 3.97 1.07
N MET A 47 6.03 3.13 2.00
CA MET A 47 5.43 2.97 3.34
C MET A 47 5.47 4.26 4.16
N TYR A 48 6.55 5.04 4.03
CA TYR A 48 6.61 6.36 4.66
C TYR A 48 5.56 7.31 4.07
N GLY A 49 5.45 7.36 2.74
CA GLY A 49 4.41 8.10 2.04
C GLY A 49 3.01 7.71 2.52
N TYR A 50 2.75 6.41 2.68
CA TYR A 50 1.47 5.92 3.19
C TYR A 50 1.18 6.36 4.63
N ALA A 51 2.19 6.43 5.49
CA ALA A 51 2.00 6.92 6.85
C ALA A 51 1.55 8.40 6.85
N VAL A 52 2.14 9.24 6.01
CA VAL A 52 1.76 10.66 5.89
C VAL A 52 0.33 10.81 5.33
N ILE A 53 -0.05 9.94 4.39
CA ILE A 53 -1.41 9.91 3.82
C ILE A 53 -2.44 9.44 4.85
N LEU A 54 -2.12 8.46 5.69
CA LEU A 54 -3.02 7.96 6.74
C LEU A 54 -3.21 8.97 7.87
N PHE A 55 -2.17 9.73 8.18
CA PHE A 55 -2.09 10.55 9.39
C PHE A 55 -1.86 12.02 9.06
N THR A 56 -2.64 12.55 8.11
CA THR A 56 -2.49 13.92 7.61
C THR A 56 -2.95 14.99 8.60
N HIS A 57 -3.82 14.66 9.56
CA HIS A 57 -4.30 15.63 10.54
C HIS A 57 -3.18 16.13 11.47
N LYS A 58 -3.18 17.44 11.79
CA LYS A 58 -2.16 18.11 12.62
C LYS A 58 -1.86 17.41 13.95
N ASP A 59 -2.88 16.80 14.56
CA ASP A 59 -2.79 16.11 15.84
C ASP A 59 -1.86 14.88 15.80
N PHE A 60 -1.62 14.31 14.61
CA PHE A 60 -0.69 13.20 14.45
C PHE A 60 0.78 13.62 14.38
N ALA A 61 1.07 14.91 14.13
CA ALA A 61 2.43 15.39 13.88
C ALA A 61 3.42 14.96 14.97
N GLY A 62 3.02 15.03 16.25
CA GLY A 62 3.84 14.60 17.39
C GLY A 62 4.14 13.10 17.42
N PHE A 63 3.24 12.28 16.88
CA PHE A 63 3.31 10.82 16.89
C PHE A 63 3.83 10.21 15.58
N MET A 64 4.09 11.02 14.55
CA MET A 64 4.55 10.55 13.23
C MET A 64 5.76 9.59 13.27
N PRO A 65 6.78 9.77 14.12
CA PRO A 65 7.88 8.79 14.24
C PRO A 65 7.41 7.40 14.69
N ALA A 66 6.40 7.33 15.58
CA ALA A 66 5.84 6.07 16.04
C ALA A 66 4.86 5.47 15.01
N LEU A 67 4.04 6.32 14.39
CA LEU A 67 3.05 5.93 13.38
C LEU A 67 3.70 5.41 12.09
N SER A 68 4.75 6.07 11.60
CA SER A 68 5.52 5.61 10.43
C SER A 68 6.19 4.25 10.69
N LYS A 69 6.83 4.08 11.86
CA LYS A 69 7.36 2.78 12.28
C LYS A 69 6.28 1.71 12.38
N LEU A 70 5.10 2.06 12.87
CA LEU A 70 3.95 1.16 12.95
C LEU A 70 3.51 0.70 11.55
N VAL A 71 3.42 1.61 10.57
CA VAL A 71 3.05 1.28 9.18
C VAL A 71 4.10 0.38 8.53
N ILE A 72 5.39 0.68 8.70
CA ILE A 72 6.49 -0.14 8.17
C ILE A 72 6.47 -1.54 8.80
N TYR A 73 6.31 -1.62 10.13
CA TYR A 73 6.23 -2.90 10.84
C TYR A 73 5.01 -3.72 10.41
N SER A 74 3.86 -3.07 10.24
CA SER A 74 2.65 -3.67 9.68
C SER A 74 2.90 -4.28 8.29
N SER A 75 3.56 -3.55 7.39
CA SER A 75 3.92 -4.03 6.05
C SER A 75 4.86 -5.25 6.10
N ALA A 76 5.87 -5.22 6.97
CA ALA A 76 6.77 -6.36 7.16
C ALA A 76 6.03 -7.62 7.64
N VAL A 77 5.13 -7.48 8.62
CA VAL A 77 4.27 -8.58 9.09
C VAL A 77 3.37 -9.09 7.96
N HIS A 78 2.79 -8.19 7.17
CA HIS A 78 1.96 -8.54 6.02
C HIS A 78 2.73 -9.38 5.00
N GLN A 79 3.91 -8.94 4.59
CA GLN A 79 4.76 -9.64 3.63
C GLN A 79 5.15 -11.03 4.14
N VAL A 80 5.54 -11.17 5.41
CA VAL A 80 5.86 -12.48 6.02
C VAL A 80 4.67 -13.42 5.92
N MET A 81 3.47 -12.94 6.23
CA MET A 81 2.24 -13.74 6.15
C MET A 81 1.92 -14.15 4.71
N PHE A 82 2.11 -13.25 3.75
CA PHE A 82 1.96 -13.54 2.32
C PHE A 82 2.95 -14.61 1.86
N THR A 83 4.23 -14.49 2.22
CA THR A 83 5.27 -15.48 1.90
C THR A 83 4.98 -16.85 2.50
N LEU A 84 4.38 -16.92 3.70
CA LEU A 84 4.09 -18.19 4.36
C LEU A 84 2.86 -18.93 3.80
N VAL A 85 1.89 -18.20 3.24
CA VAL A 85 0.56 -18.79 2.96
C VAL A 85 0.07 -18.59 1.53
N SER A 86 0.71 -17.72 0.74
CA SER A 86 0.42 -17.59 -0.69
C SER A 86 0.75 -18.86 -1.48
N SER A 87 -0.08 -19.14 -2.48
CA SER A 87 0.15 -20.15 -3.52
C SER A 87 1.14 -19.68 -4.58
N LEU A 88 1.40 -18.38 -4.68
CA LEU A 88 2.20 -17.77 -5.73
C LEU A 88 3.67 -17.63 -5.28
N PRO A 89 4.65 -18.12 -6.06
CA PRO A 89 6.06 -18.09 -5.66
C PRO A 89 6.71 -16.70 -5.70
N PHE A 90 6.12 -15.72 -6.38
CA PHE A 90 6.70 -14.40 -6.66
C PHE A 90 6.06 -13.27 -5.83
N SER A 91 5.39 -13.67 -4.75
CA SER A 91 4.24 -12.96 -4.22
C SER A 91 4.55 -11.81 -3.25
N ILE A 92 4.20 -10.57 -3.62
CA ILE A 92 4.49 -9.37 -2.82
C ILE A 92 3.20 -8.84 -2.18
N GLY A 93 3.10 -8.92 -0.86
CA GLY A 93 2.00 -8.31 -0.12
C GLY A 93 2.31 -6.83 0.12
N GLN A 94 1.55 -5.93 -0.49
CA GLN A 94 1.64 -4.48 -0.27
C GLN A 94 0.28 -3.88 0.13
N VAL A 95 0.31 -2.65 0.64
CA VAL A 95 -0.89 -1.88 0.99
C VAL A 95 -1.50 -1.31 -0.29
N GLN A 96 -2.83 -1.38 -0.44
CA GLN A 96 -3.52 -0.85 -1.61
C GLN A 96 -3.81 0.64 -1.50
N ASP A 97 -3.37 1.39 -2.50
CA ASP A 97 -3.48 2.85 -2.57
C ASP A 97 -4.93 3.33 -2.47
N ALA A 98 -5.84 2.68 -3.21
CA ALA A 98 -7.25 3.07 -3.31
C ALA A 98 -7.94 3.09 -1.95
N GLY A 99 -7.55 2.19 -1.07
CA GLY A 99 -8.17 2.03 0.21
C GLY A 99 -7.51 2.83 1.34
N LEU A 100 -6.25 3.23 1.15
CA LEU A 100 -5.54 4.16 2.02
C LEU A 100 -6.25 5.52 2.13
N ILE A 101 -6.86 5.98 1.03
CA ILE A 101 -7.67 7.20 0.93
C ILE A 101 -8.76 7.21 2.00
N PHE A 102 -9.52 6.11 2.07
CA PHE A 102 -10.65 5.98 2.97
C PHE A 102 -10.18 5.89 4.41
N LEU A 103 -9.08 5.17 4.67
CA LEU A 103 -8.50 5.11 6.01
C LEU A 103 -8.01 6.49 6.49
N GLY A 104 -7.30 7.25 5.65
CA GLY A 104 -6.88 8.62 5.97
C GLY A 104 -8.06 9.58 6.17
N THR A 105 -9.15 9.35 5.44
CA THR A 105 -10.41 10.08 5.65
C THR A 105 -11.04 9.73 7.00
N MET A 106 -11.05 8.45 7.39
CA MET A 106 -11.55 8.01 8.70
C MET A 106 -10.73 8.59 9.85
N THR A 107 -9.39 8.54 9.80
CA THR A 107 -8.54 9.11 10.86
C THR A 107 -8.75 10.62 11.01
N THR A 108 -8.86 11.33 9.89
CA THR A 108 -9.14 12.77 9.88
C THR A 108 -10.54 13.08 10.43
N SER A 109 -11.54 12.31 10.02
CA SER A 109 -12.92 12.40 10.52
C SER A 109 -13.02 12.19 12.02
N ILE A 110 -12.31 11.20 12.57
CA ILE A 110 -12.24 10.91 14.00
C ILE A 110 -11.63 12.09 14.77
N CYS A 111 -10.49 12.61 14.31
CA CYS A 111 -9.84 13.75 14.95
C CYS A 111 -10.73 15.00 14.96
N ASN A 112 -11.42 15.27 13.84
CA ASN A 112 -12.37 16.38 13.73
C ASN A 112 -13.60 16.19 14.64
N SER A 113 -14.16 14.98 14.71
CA SER A 113 -15.35 14.72 15.53
C SER A 113 -15.05 14.74 17.03
N LEU A 114 -13.84 14.38 17.46
CA LEU A 114 -13.48 14.41 18.88
C LEU A 114 -13.18 15.83 19.38
N GLY A 115 -12.91 16.78 18.47
CA GLY A 115 -12.65 18.18 18.82
C GLY A 115 -11.40 18.38 19.69
N ASP A 116 -11.12 19.61 20.10
CA ASP A 116 -9.89 19.92 20.85
C ASP A 116 -9.93 19.54 22.34
N ASP A 117 -11.12 19.19 22.87
CA ASP A 117 -11.31 18.83 24.28
C ASP A 117 -10.74 17.45 24.64
N VAL A 118 -10.60 16.57 23.65
CA VAL A 118 -10.09 15.21 23.84
C VAL A 118 -8.56 15.20 23.73
N PRO A 119 -7.84 14.57 24.68
CA PRO A 119 -6.38 14.48 24.61
C PRO A 119 -5.90 13.87 23.29
N VAL A 120 -4.86 14.46 22.69
CA VAL A 120 -4.27 14.01 21.40
C VAL A 120 -3.96 12.52 21.41
N LYS A 121 -3.40 12.00 22.52
CA LYS A 121 -3.11 10.57 22.67
C LYS A 121 -4.36 9.69 22.48
N ALA A 122 -5.50 10.10 23.04
CA ALA A 122 -6.76 9.37 22.89
C ALA A 122 -7.29 9.42 21.45
N LYS A 123 -7.14 10.56 20.75
CA LYS A 123 -7.47 10.67 19.31
C LYS A 123 -6.63 9.74 18.45
N VAL A 124 -5.31 9.71 18.71
CA VAL A 124 -4.38 8.83 18.00
C VAL A 124 -4.71 7.37 18.24
N THR A 125 -4.88 6.97 19.50
CA THR A 125 -5.24 5.60 19.87
C THR A 125 -6.59 5.18 19.26
N THR A 126 -7.61 6.04 19.35
CA THR A 126 -8.93 5.79 18.73
C THR A 126 -8.80 5.60 17.23
N SER A 127 -8.05 6.49 16.56
CA SER A 127 -7.85 6.43 15.10
C SER A 127 -7.20 5.12 14.67
N ILE A 128 -6.10 4.71 15.33
CA ILE A 128 -5.40 3.48 14.96
C ILE A 128 -6.27 2.24 15.23
N VAL A 129 -7.01 2.21 16.34
CA VAL A 129 -7.90 1.08 16.66
C VAL A 129 -9.06 1.00 15.67
N VAL A 130 -9.69 2.13 15.32
CA VAL A 130 -10.81 2.15 14.36
C VAL A 130 -10.36 1.73 12.97
N ILE A 131 -9.26 2.29 12.44
CA ILE A 131 -8.76 1.88 11.12
C ILE A 131 -8.33 0.41 11.11
N SER A 132 -7.82 -0.09 12.24
CA SER A 132 -7.48 -1.51 12.41
C SER A 132 -8.71 -2.42 12.35
N ILE A 133 -9.81 -2.03 12.99
CA ILE A 133 -11.08 -2.77 12.90
C ILE A 133 -11.62 -2.72 11.46
N ALA A 134 -11.57 -1.54 10.83
CA ALA A 134 -12.03 -1.30 9.47
C ALA A 134 -11.28 -2.17 8.43
N THR A 135 -9.95 -2.28 8.54
CA THR A 135 -9.15 -3.13 7.66
C THR A 135 -9.40 -4.62 7.92
N ALA A 136 -9.57 -5.04 9.17
CA ALA A 136 -9.90 -6.44 9.46
C ALA A 136 -11.28 -6.84 8.94
N SER A 137 -12.31 -6.01 9.14
CA SER A 137 -13.64 -6.26 8.61
C SER A 137 -13.65 -6.23 7.08
N LEU A 138 -12.89 -5.33 6.45
CA LEU A 138 -12.65 -5.32 5.00
C LEU A 138 -12.03 -6.65 4.54
N GLY A 139 -11.04 -7.15 5.27
CA GLY A 139 -10.41 -8.43 5.01
C GLY A 139 -11.39 -9.59 5.02
N VAL A 140 -12.38 -9.59 5.92
CA VAL A 140 -13.47 -10.58 5.98
C VAL A 140 -14.45 -10.37 4.82
N PHE A 141 -14.84 -9.14 4.54
CA PHE A 141 -15.74 -8.78 3.45
C PHE A 141 -15.22 -9.31 2.10
N LEU A 142 -13.94 -9.08 1.79
CA LEU A 142 -13.34 -9.55 0.53
C LEU A 142 -13.32 -11.07 0.41
N VAL A 143 -13.20 -11.79 1.53
CA VAL A 143 -13.31 -13.25 1.55
C VAL A 143 -14.74 -13.69 1.25
N VAL A 144 -15.74 -13.00 1.79
CA VAL A 144 -17.15 -13.27 1.48
C VAL A 144 -17.41 -13.03 0.00
N VAL A 145 -16.98 -11.89 -0.54
CA VAL A 145 -17.07 -11.55 -1.97
C VAL A 145 -16.41 -12.63 -2.85
N GLY A 146 -15.20 -13.07 -2.50
CA GLY A 146 -14.51 -14.14 -3.21
C GLY A 146 -15.21 -15.50 -3.14
N LYS A 147 -15.77 -15.87 -1.98
CA LYS A 147 -16.54 -17.11 -1.83
C LYS A 147 -17.84 -17.10 -2.64
N LEU A 148 -18.49 -15.94 -2.73
CA LEU A 148 -19.72 -15.75 -3.50
C LEU A 148 -19.44 -15.64 -5.01
N LYS A 149 -18.18 -15.72 -5.45
CA LYS A 149 -17.75 -15.59 -6.85
C LYS A 149 -18.19 -14.27 -7.48
N LEU A 150 -18.34 -13.23 -6.67
CA LEU A 150 -18.75 -11.89 -7.12
C LEU A 150 -17.64 -11.18 -7.90
N ALA A 151 -16.45 -11.77 -8.03
CA ALA A 151 -15.39 -11.25 -8.89
C ALA A 151 -15.83 -11.16 -10.38
N ALA A 152 -16.77 -12.01 -10.80
CA ALA A 152 -17.39 -11.91 -12.13
C ALA A 152 -18.17 -10.60 -12.33
N LEU A 153 -18.58 -9.92 -11.25
CA LEU A 153 -19.32 -8.66 -11.32
C LEU A 153 -18.45 -7.52 -11.89
N ALA A 154 -17.14 -7.58 -11.69
CA ALA A 154 -16.21 -6.57 -12.18
C ALA A 154 -16.14 -6.51 -13.72
N SER A 155 -16.36 -7.65 -14.38
CA SER A 155 -16.44 -7.72 -15.85
C SER A 155 -17.66 -7.02 -16.44
N TYR A 156 -18.66 -6.67 -15.61
CA TYR A 156 -19.85 -5.94 -16.02
C TYR A 156 -19.74 -4.43 -15.78
N LEU A 157 -18.63 -3.93 -15.22
CA LEU A 157 -18.45 -2.51 -14.99
C LEU A 157 -18.33 -1.76 -16.33
N PRO A 158 -19.15 -0.73 -16.56
CA PRO A 158 -19.00 0.12 -17.73
C PRO A 158 -17.64 0.81 -17.75
N MET A 159 -17.03 0.94 -18.93
CA MET A 159 -15.76 1.66 -19.12
C MET A 159 -15.76 3.08 -18.52
N PRO A 160 -16.85 3.88 -18.57
CA PRO A 160 -16.89 5.19 -17.91
C PRO A 160 -16.70 5.12 -16.38
N VAL A 161 -17.19 4.06 -15.72
CA VAL A 161 -17.04 3.89 -14.26
C VAL A 161 -15.58 3.60 -13.90
N ILE A 162 -14.94 2.72 -14.67
CA ILE A 162 -13.52 2.39 -14.51
C ILE A 162 -12.67 3.65 -14.75
N GLY A 163 -12.96 4.40 -15.81
CA GLY A 163 -12.27 5.65 -16.13
C GLY A 163 -12.40 6.71 -15.03
N GLY A 164 -13.60 6.90 -14.48
CA GLY A 164 -13.84 7.83 -13.37
C GLY A 164 -13.09 7.43 -12.10
N TYR A 165 -13.09 6.14 -11.76
CA TYR A 165 -12.33 5.60 -10.63
C TYR A 165 -10.82 5.82 -10.79
N LEU A 166 -10.25 5.52 -11.97
CA LEU A 166 -8.83 5.75 -12.25
C LEU A 166 -8.46 7.24 -12.21
N ALA A 167 -9.34 8.12 -12.73
CA ALA A 167 -9.14 9.57 -12.67
C ALA A 167 -9.12 10.07 -11.21
N PHE A 168 -10.01 9.55 -10.36
CA PHE A 168 -10.03 9.90 -8.94
C PHE A 168 -8.75 9.48 -8.22
N ILE A 169 -8.24 8.27 -8.46
CA ILE A 169 -6.94 7.83 -7.92
C ILE A 169 -5.81 8.75 -8.37
N GLY A 170 -5.80 9.15 -9.64
CA GLY A 170 -4.80 10.08 -10.16
C GLY A 170 -4.78 11.42 -9.40
N ILE A 171 -5.95 12.04 -9.21
CA ILE A 171 -6.08 13.30 -8.44
C ILE A 171 -5.70 13.09 -6.98
N PHE A 172 -6.10 11.97 -6.37
CA PHE A 172 -5.74 11.66 -5.00
C PHE A 172 -4.23 11.53 -4.80
N CYS A 173 -3.56 10.75 -5.66
CA CYS A 173 -2.10 10.61 -5.62
C CYS A 173 -1.40 11.95 -5.82
N PHE A 174 -1.99 12.84 -6.63
CA PHE A 174 -1.49 14.20 -6.81
C PHE A 174 -1.62 15.03 -5.52
N TYR A 175 -2.76 15.00 -4.84
CA TYR A 175 -2.95 15.66 -3.54
C TYR A 175 -2.00 15.13 -2.47
N ALA A 176 -1.87 13.80 -2.36
CA ALA A 176 -0.92 13.16 -1.47
C ALA A 176 0.53 13.55 -1.78
N GLY A 177 0.90 13.62 -3.05
CA GLY A 177 2.23 14.07 -3.48
C GLY A 177 2.52 15.52 -3.11
N LEU A 178 1.55 16.42 -3.30
CA LEU A 178 1.68 17.83 -2.86
C LEU A 178 1.78 17.96 -1.34
N ALA A 179 0.97 17.20 -0.60
CA ALA A 179 1.02 17.16 0.86
C ALA A 179 2.40 16.66 1.35
N LEU A 180 2.98 15.66 0.69
CA LEU A 180 4.31 15.15 0.99
C LEU A 180 5.42 16.15 0.68
N CYS A 181 5.29 16.93 -0.39
CA CYS A 181 6.32 17.92 -0.75
C CYS A 181 6.28 19.14 0.17
N THR A 182 5.09 19.57 0.58
CA THR A 182 4.90 20.84 1.30
C THR A 182 4.75 20.67 2.81
N GLY A 183 4.45 19.46 3.28
CA GLY A 183 4.06 19.20 4.67
C GLY A 183 2.67 19.72 5.04
N LEU A 184 1.90 20.23 4.07
CA LEU A 184 0.55 20.78 4.28
C LEU A 184 -0.54 19.72 4.11
N VAL A 185 -1.71 19.98 4.72
CA VAL A 185 -2.90 19.13 4.56
C VAL A 185 -3.60 19.47 3.24
N VAL A 186 -3.37 18.68 2.20
CA VAL A 186 -4.02 18.84 0.89
C VAL A 186 -5.10 17.77 0.71
N ASN A 187 -6.36 18.13 0.90
CA ASN A 187 -7.51 17.21 0.84
C ASN A 187 -8.68 17.71 -0.03
N SER A 188 -8.60 18.95 -0.52
CA SER A 188 -9.62 19.60 -1.33
C SER A 188 -8.99 20.41 -2.45
N PHE A 189 -9.76 20.71 -3.50
CA PHE A 189 -9.31 21.55 -4.60
C PHE A 189 -8.86 22.95 -4.13
N GLU A 190 -9.52 23.51 -3.12
CA GLU A 190 -9.15 24.79 -2.52
C GLU A 190 -7.81 24.70 -1.80
N SER A 191 -7.59 23.65 -1.00
CA SER A 191 -6.31 23.41 -0.32
C SER A 191 -5.17 23.21 -1.33
N MET A 192 -5.44 22.56 -2.46
CA MET A 192 -4.46 22.40 -3.54
C MET A 192 -4.08 23.76 -4.14
N ILE A 193 -5.05 24.63 -4.42
CA ILE A 193 -4.76 25.98 -4.94
C ILE A 193 -3.94 26.78 -3.93
N SER A 194 -4.21 26.62 -2.63
CA SER A 194 -3.48 27.35 -1.58
C SER A 194 -1.97 27.08 -1.58
N VAL A 195 -1.54 25.89 -2.00
CA VAL A 195 -0.12 25.54 -2.16
C VAL A 195 0.57 26.43 -3.20
N PHE A 196 -0.15 26.82 -4.26
CA PHE A 196 0.42 27.66 -5.33
C PHE A 196 0.46 29.15 -5.00
N ASN A 197 -0.13 29.57 -3.88
CA ASN A 197 -0.12 30.97 -3.46
C ASN A 197 1.24 31.37 -2.85
N ASN A 198 1.96 30.43 -2.26
CA ASN A 198 3.26 30.66 -1.64
C ASN A 198 4.39 30.17 -2.55
N ALA A 199 5.29 31.08 -2.93
CA ALA A 199 6.45 30.73 -3.77
C ALA A 199 7.36 29.68 -3.11
N HIS A 200 7.43 29.66 -1.77
CA HIS A 200 8.19 28.67 -1.00
C HIS A 200 7.62 27.26 -1.13
N ASP A 201 6.31 27.09 -0.99
CA ASP A 201 5.65 25.78 -1.08
C ASP A 201 5.74 25.20 -2.51
N VAL A 202 5.66 26.07 -3.52
CA VAL A 202 5.92 25.69 -4.92
C VAL A 202 7.37 25.24 -5.11
N LEU A 203 8.33 25.93 -4.48
CA LEU A 203 9.74 25.56 -4.55
C LEU A 203 10.01 24.19 -3.92
N LEU A 204 9.34 23.86 -2.80
CA LEU A 204 9.40 22.54 -2.17
C LEU A 204 8.86 21.41 -3.05
N CYS A 205 7.96 21.71 -3.99
CA CYS A 205 7.43 20.73 -4.95
C CYS A 205 8.42 20.38 -6.08
N VAL A 206 9.43 21.22 -6.33
CA VAL A 206 10.35 21.06 -7.48
C VAL A 206 11.11 19.72 -7.43
N PRO A 207 11.74 19.29 -6.32
CA PRO A 207 12.41 17.99 -6.27
C PRO A 207 11.44 16.82 -6.49
N GLY A 208 10.21 16.92 -5.98
CA GLY A 208 9.17 15.91 -6.19
C GLY A 208 8.80 15.77 -7.66
N ILE A 209 8.59 16.88 -8.37
CA ILE A 209 8.27 16.88 -9.81
C ILE A 209 9.45 16.37 -10.63
N LEU A 210 10.66 16.87 -10.39
CA LEU A 210 11.87 16.40 -11.08
C LEU A 210 12.10 14.91 -10.83
N GLY A 211 11.87 14.48 -9.59
CA GLY A 211 11.98 13.08 -9.19
C GLY A 211 10.96 12.18 -9.89
N GLY A 212 9.69 12.57 -9.89
CA GLY A 212 8.63 11.86 -10.60
C GLY A 212 8.88 11.81 -12.11
N ALA A 213 9.32 12.91 -12.72
CA ALA A 213 9.68 12.95 -14.14
C ALA A 213 10.87 12.04 -14.46
N LEU A 214 11.91 12.04 -13.62
CA LEU A 214 13.04 11.13 -13.75
C LEU A 214 12.58 9.67 -13.70
N LEU A 215 11.83 9.29 -12.67
CA LEU A 215 11.34 7.92 -12.50
C LEU A 215 10.42 7.49 -13.66
N PHE A 216 9.59 8.40 -14.17
CA PHE A 216 8.74 8.15 -15.35
C PHE A 216 9.55 7.95 -16.63
N ILE A 217 10.59 8.76 -16.86
CA ILE A 217 11.48 8.58 -18.02
C ILE A 217 12.24 7.27 -17.90
N VAL A 218 12.80 6.97 -16.72
CA VAL A 218 13.55 5.74 -16.47
C VAL A 218 12.66 4.52 -16.67
N SER A 219 11.44 4.51 -16.13
CA SER A 219 10.51 3.37 -16.27
C SER A 219 10.05 3.15 -17.72
N ARG A 220 10.03 4.20 -18.56
CA ARG A 220 9.71 4.07 -19.99
C ARG A 220 10.89 3.68 -20.86
N ARG A 221 12.10 4.11 -20.52
CA ARG A 221 13.31 3.88 -21.35
C ARG A 221 14.02 2.58 -21.02
N TYR A 222 13.98 2.17 -19.76
CA TYR A 222 14.81 1.10 -19.27
C TYR A 222 13.99 -0.06 -18.75
N ASP A 223 14.27 -1.18 -19.39
CA ASP A 223 13.68 -2.48 -19.12
C ASP A 223 14.46 -3.20 -17.99
N ASN A 224 14.91 -2.49 -16.95
CA ASN A 224 15.73 -3.09 -15.90
C ASN A 224 15.35 -2.56 -14.51
N SER A 225 14.85 -3.46 -13.64
CA SER A 225 14.45 -3.16 -12.25
C SER A 225 15.55 -2.54 -11.40
N PHE A 226 16.83 -2.87 -11.67
CA PHE A 226 17.96 -2.29 -10.95
C PHE A 226 18.15 -0.81 -11.25
N ILE A 227 17.81 -0.37 -12.48
CA ILE A 227 17.94 1.04 -12.87
C ILE A 227 16.88 1.88 -12.15
N LEU A 228 15.64 1.37 -12.06
CA LEU A 228 14.58 2.05 -11.33
C LEU A 228 14.91 2.16 -9.83
N SER A 229 15.31 1.05 -9.20
CA SER A 229 15.69 1.03 -7.78
C SER A 229 16.92 1.89 -7.49
N GLY A 230 17.91 1.85 -8.38
CA GLY A 230 19.11 2.69 -8.30
C GLY A 230 18.76 4.18 -8.40
N SER A 231 17.81 4.56 -9.26
CA SER A 231 17.34 5.94 -9.38
C SER A 231 16.75 6.46 -8.07
N ILE A 232 15.96 5.65 -7.38
CA ILE A 232 15.39 5.99 -6.06
C ILE A 232 16.47 6.20 -5.00
N LEU A 233 17.53 5.37 -4.99
CA LEU A 233 18.65 5.54 -4.05
C LEU A 233 19.52 6.77 -4.38
N ILE A 234 19.66 7.11 -5.65
CA ILE A 234 20.46 8.26 -6.09
C ILE A 234 19.80 9.58 -5.68
N MET A 235 18.47 9.66 -5.64
CA MET A 235 17.74 10.88 -5.27
C MET A 235 18.16 11.50 -3.93
N PRO A 236 18.12 10.79 -2.78
CA PRO A 236 18.57 11.34 -1.51
C PRO A 236 20.08 11.64 -1.51
N ILE A 237 20.90 10.85 -2.21
CA ILE A 237 22.35 11.11 -2.34
C ILE A 237 22.60 12.45 -3.01
N VAL A 238 21.92 12.71 -4.13
CA VAL A 238 22.01 13.97 -4.86
C VAL A 238 21.50 15.12 -3.99
N PHE A 239 20.41 14.94 -3.25
CA PHE A 239 19.90 15.95 -2.33
C PHE A 239 20.92 16.35 -1.26
N PHE A 240 21.50 15.38 -0.53
CA PHE A 240 22.52 15.68 0.48
C PHE A 240 23.81 16.25 -0.12
N PHE A 241 24.16 15.85 -1.35
CA PHE A 241 25.30 16.42 -2.07
C PHE A 241 25.07 17.89 -2.45
N ILE A 242 23.86 18.27 -2.84
CA ILE A 242 23.47 19.66 -3.09
C ILE A 242 23.58 20.49 -1.79
N LEU A 243 23.10 19.97 -0.66
CA LEU A 243 23.25 20.65 0.64
C LEU A 243 24.73 20.87 1.00
N LEU A 244 25.57 19.85 0.77
CA LEU A 244 27.00 19.92 1.04
C LEU A 244 27.71 20.99 0.19
N ILE A 245 27.44 21.04 -1.12
CA ILE A 245 28.03 22.04 -2.02
C ILE A 245 27.49 23.45 -1.71
N GLY A 246 26.19 23.55 -1.39
CA GLY A 246 25.54 24.81 -1.04
C GLY A 246 25.97 25.36 0.33
N GLY A 247 26.70 24.60 1.14
CA GLY A 247 27.04 24.96 2.51
C GLY A 247 25.82 25.09 3.42
N ILE A 248 24.68 24.48 3.04
CA ILE A 248 23.42 24.55 3.78
C ILE A 248 23.48 23.50 4.88
N SER A 249 23.30 23.92 6.14
CA SER A 249 23.30 22.96 7.24
C SER A 249 22.01 22.12 7.23
N VAL A 250 22.07 20.93 7.83
CA VAL A 250 20.87 20.07 7.97
C VAL A 250 19.78 20.77 8.79
N ASN A 251 20.15 21.67 9.71
CA ASN A 251 19.18 22.45 10.48
C ASN A 251 18.51 23.53 9.62
N ASP A 252 19.27 24.23 8.77
CA ASP A 252 18.69 25.20 7.83
C ASP A 252 17.75 24.49 6.84
N ALA A 253 18.10 23.28 6.40
CA ALA A 253 17.23 22.45 5.56
C ALA A 253 15.94 22.02 6.28
N ARG A 254 15.99 21.80 7.60
CA ARG A 254 14.79 21.52 8.42
C ARG A 254 13.92 22.75 8.59
N ASP A 255 14.54 23.88 8.91
CA ASP A 255 13.84 25.16 9.10
C ASP A 255 13.18 25.63 7.79
N GLY A 256 13.80 25.31 6.65
CA GLY A 256 13.24 25.56 5.32
C GLY A 256 12.19 24.54 4.87
N GLY A 257 11.86 23.50 5.64
CA GLY A 257 10.85 22.49 5.28
C GLY A 257 11.31 21.44 4.26
N TRP A 258 12.62 21.37 3.95
CA TRP A 258 13.18 20.37 3.03
C TRP A 258 13.42 19.01 3.69
N ILE A 259 13.60 19.01 5.02
CA ILE A 259 13.77 17.81 5.84
C ILE A 259 12.84 17.93 7.05
N ASP A 260 12.18 16.84 7.42
CA ASP A 260 11.36 16.83 8.63
C ASP A 260 12.20 17.21 9.88
N PRO A 261 11.62 17.96 10.84
CA PRO A 261 12.29 18.31 12.08
C PRO A 261 12.84 17.07 12.81
N ALA A 262 14.01 17.20 13.43
CA ALA A 262 14.58 16.11 14.23
C ALA A 262 13.60 15.74 15.35
N LYS A 263 13.20 14.48 15.40
CA LYS A 263 12.46 13.90 16.52
C LYS A 263 13.16 12.65 16.98
N ASP A 264 13.08 12.39 18.28
CA ASP A 264 13.64 11.18 18.85
C ASP A 264 13.02 9.94 18.19
N PRO A 265 13.83 8.93 17.81
CA PRO A 265 13.29 7.71 17.23
C PRO A 265 12.33 7.04 18.22
N ALA A 266 11.08 6.82 17.82
CA ALA A 266 10.11 6.13 18.68
C ALA A 266 10.58 4.72 19.08
N THR A 267 10.47 4.38 20.36
CA THR A 267 10.85 3.07 20.91
C THR A 267 9.74 2.05 20.67
N VAL A 268 10.05 0.75 20.73
CA VAL A 268 9.03 -0.32 20.66
C VAL A 268 7.96 -0.14 21.74
N SER A 269 8.33 0.33 22.92
CA SER A 269 7.40 0.67 24.01
C SER A 269 6.42 1.77 23.62
N ASP A 270 6.87 2.78 22.86
CA ASP A 270 5.99 3.86 22.38
C ASP A 270 4.96 3.31 21.40
N LEU A 271 5.35 2.36 20.54
CA LEU A 271 4.43 1.68 19.63
C LEU A 271 3.37 0.87 20.38
N ILE A 272 3.76 0.16 21.44
CA ILE A 272 2.81 -0.58 22.28
C ILE A 272 1.89 0.38 23.04
N GLY A 273 2.44 1.51 23.52
CA GLY A 273 1.71 2.56 24.22
C GLY A 273 0.68 3.31 23.38
N LEU A 274 0.72 3.17 22.05
CA LEU A 274 -0.35 3.64 21.15
C LEU A 274 -1.63 2.81 21.29
N PHE A 275 -1.54 1.57 21.77
CA PHE A 275 -2.66 0.61 21.87
C PHE A 275 -3.25 0.55 23.26
N ASP A 276 -3.69 1.71 23.76
CA ASP A 276 -4.40 1.81 25.02
C ASP A 276 -5.91 1.75 24.80
N PHE A 277 -6.48 0.54 24.89
CA PHE A 277 -7.92 0.33 24.71
C PHE A 277 -8.80 1.11 25.70
N SER A 278 -8.24 1.58 26.81
CA SER A 278 -8.98 2.40 27.78
C SER A 278 -9.25 3.83 27.27
N LEU A 279 -8.42 4.32 26.34
CA LEU A 279 -8.55 5.66 25.74
C LEU A 279 -9.40 5.67 24.46
N VAL A 280 -9.96 4.53 24.08
CA VAL A 280 -10.69 4.39 22.81
C VAL A 280 -12.11 4.95 22.94
N HIS A 281 -12.41 5.93 22.11
CA HIS A 281 -13.75 6.49 21.95
C HIS A 281 -14.58 5.63 20.99
N TRP A 282 -15.25 4.61 21.54
CA TRP A 282 -16.05 3.64 20.75
C TRP A 282 -17.26 4.25 20.03
N ASP A 283 -17.70 5.44 20.44
CA ASP A 283 -18.75 6.21 19.76
C ASP A 283 -18.34 6.65 18.35
N GLN A 284 -17.03 6.66 18.06
CA GLN A 284 -16.50 7.03 16.75
C GLN A 284 -16.57 5.89 15.73
N LEU A 285 -16.51 4.63 16.18
CA LEU A 285 -16.54 3.45 15.30
C LEU A 285 -17.79 3.40 14.38
N PRO A 286 -19.03 3.54 14.88
CA PRO A 286 -20.21 3.48 14.02
C PRO A 286 -20.31 4.67 13.05
N LYS A 287 -19.71 5.83 13.39
CA LYS A 287 -19.71 7.01 12.51
C LYS A 287 -18.90 6.80 11.23
N GLN A 288 -17.93 5.88 11.25
CA GLN A 288 -17.09 5.58 10.08
C GLN A 288 -17.69 4.51 9.16
N PHE A 289 -18.89 4.01 9.47
CA PHE A 289 -19.50 2.89 8.73
C PHE A 289 -19.77 3.22 7.25
N GLU A 290 -20.22 4.45 6.96
CA GLU A 290 -20.47 4.90 5.59
C GLU A 290 -19.19 4.91 4.76
N THR A 291 -18.13 5.55 5.27
CA THR A 291 -16.80 5.57 4.65
C THR A 291 -16.25 4.16 4.48
N TRP A 292 -16.53 3.24 5.42
CA TRP A 292 -16.11 1.86 5.35
C TRP A 292 -16.81 1.08 4.23
N ILE A 293 -18.11 1.28 4.02
CA ILE A 293 -18.83 0.66 2.90
C ILE A 293 -18.22 1.12 1.57
N GLY A 294 -17.97 2.43 1.43
CA GLY A 294 -17.31 2.99 0.25
C GLY A 294 -15.95 2.36 0.00
N MET A 295 -15.11 2.29 1.04
CA MET A 295 -13.82 1.61 0.99
C MET A 295 -13.95 0.16 0.55
N ALA A 296 -14.87 -0.60 1.17
CA ALA A 296 -15.05 -2.02 0.90
C ALA A 296 -15.46 -2.30 -0.55
N PHE A 297 -16.36 -1.49 -1.08
CA PHE A 297 -16.76 -1.59 -2.47
C PHE A 297 -15.61 -1.23 -3.43
N ILE A 298 -14.96 -0.08 -3.22
CA ILE A 298 -13.87 0.38 -4.09
C ILE A 298 -12.71 -0.62 -4.07
N VAL A 299 -12.25 -1.04 -2.90
CA VAL A 299 -11.16 -2.03 -2.77
C VAL A 299 -11.51 -3.35 -3.45
N ALA A 300 -12.76 -3.82 -3.33
CA ALA A 300 -13.19 -5.02 -4.03
C ALA A 300 -13.14 -4.84 -5.56
N LEU A 301 -13.59 -3.69 -6.08
CA LEU A 301 -13.50 -3.37 -7.50
C LEU A 301 -12.06 -3.27 -7.99
N SER A 302 -11.22 -2.51 -7.28
CA SER A 302 -9.78 -2.36 -7.56
C SER A 302 -9.11 -3.73 -7.69
N SER A 303 -9.34 -4.59 -6.69
CA SER A 303 -8.79 -5.93 -6.67
C SER A 303 -9.24 -6.77 -7.87
N CYS A 304 -10.48 -6.62 -8.33
CA CYS A 304 -10.94 -7.37 -9.50
C CYS A 304 -10.34 -6.82 -10.81
N LEU A 305 -10.17 -5.50 -10.92
CA LEU A 305 -9.51 -4.87 -12.08
C LEU A 305 -8.04 -5.28 -12.17
N ASP A 306 -7.34 -5.35 -11.05
CA ASP A 306 -5.97 -5.85 -10.99
C ASP A 306 -5.88 -7.28 -11.54
N ILE A 307 -6.81 -8.17 -11.16
CA ILE A 307 -6.84 -9.54 -11.70
C ILE A 307 -7.13 -9.54 -13.19
N ALA A 308 -8.09 -8.75 -13.67
CA ALA A 308 -8.40 -8.69 -15.09
C ALA A 308 -7.20 -8.20 -15.92
N ALA A 309 -6.45 -7.22 -15.42
CA ALA A 309 -5.21 -6.76 -16.03
C ALA A 309 -4.16 -7.88 -16.06
N ILE A 310 -4.00 -8.63 -14.96
CA ILE A 310 -3.08 -9.77 -14.88
C ILE A 310 -3.48 -10.88 -15.87
N GLU A 311 -4.76 -11.22 -16.00
CA GLU A 311 -5.23 -12.24 -16.95
C GLU A 311 -4.94 -11.86 -18.41
N LEU A 312 -5.10 -10.57 -18.74
CA LEU A 312 -4.75 -10.03 -20.06
C LEU A 312 -3.25 -10.12 -20.32
N GLU A 313 -2.40 -9.83 -19.33
CA GLU A 313 -0.94 -9.92 -19.47
C GLU A 313 -0.41 -11.36 -19.53
N MET A 314 -0.98 -12.27 -18.73
CA MET A 314 -0.54 -13.68 -18.70
C MET A 314 -1.06 -14.50 -19.89
N GLY A 315 -2.06 -14.00 -20.61
CA GLY A 315 -2.71 -14.74 -21.71
C GLY A 315 -3.41 -16.04 -21.25
N LYS A 316 -3.66 -16.21 -19.94
CA LYS A 316 -4.29 -17.39 -19.33
C LYS A 316 -5.27 -16.93 -18.26
N LYS A 317 -6.42 -17.61 -18.20
CA LYS A 317 -7.43 -17.37 -17.14
C LYS A 317 -6.88 -17.85 -15.80
N LEU A 318 -6.90 -16.97 -14.81
CA LEU A 318 -6.58 -17.30 -13.42
C LEU A 318 -7.87 -17.73 -12.72
N ASP A 319 -7.79 -18.69 -11.79
CA ASP A 319 -8.92 -18.97 -10.92
C ASP A 319 -9.02 -17.86 -9.85
N LEU A 320 -9.71 -16.77 -10.23
CA LEU A 320 -10.03 -15.60 -9.39
C LEU A 320 -10.48 -16.00 -7.97
N ASN A 321 -11.25 -17.09 -7.87
CA ASN A 321 -11.82 -17.52 -6.61
C ASN A 321 -10.82 -18.28 -5.73
N HIS A 322 -9.78 -18.86 -6.33
CA HIS A 322 -8.71 -19.52 -5.60
C HIS A 322 -7.82 -18.48 -4.92
N GLU A 323 -7.34 -17.45 -5.63
CA GLU A 323 -6.44 -16.42 -5.07
C GLU A 323 -7.13 -15.56 -4.01
N LEU A 324 -8.41 -15.20 -4.21
CA LEU A 324 -9.21 -14.54 -3.16
C LEU A 324 -9.39 -15.44 -1.91
N LYS A 325 -9.31 -16.76 -2.06
CA LYS A 325 -9.42 -17.75 -0.97
C LYS A 325 -8.07 -18.11 -0.35
N THR A 326 -6.94 -18.05 -1.06
CA THR A 326 -5.61 -18.21 -0.46
C THR A 326 -5.28 -17.04 0.47
N GLY A 327 -5.71 -15.83 0.11
CA GLY A 327 -5.73 -14.68 1.01
C GLY A 327 -6.45 -14.95 2.36
N TRP A 328 -7.40 -15.89 2.42
CA TRP A 328 -8.08 -16.29 3.66
C TRP A 328 -7.29 -17.24 4.55
N LEU A 329 -6.52 -18.19 3.99
CA LEU A 329 -5.68 -19.09 4.80
C LEU A 329 -4.59 -18.31 5.53
N VAL A 330 -4.06 -17.26 4.88
CA VAL A 330 -3.14 -16.28 5.48
C VAL A 330 -3.79 -15.68 6.72
N LYS A 331 -4.98 -15.10 6.52
CA LYS A 331 -5.76 -14.38 7.55
C LYS A 331 -6.22 -15.26 8.71
N ARG A 332 -6.59 -16.52 8.46
CA ARG A 332 -7.03 -17.45 9.53
C ARG A 332 -5.88 -17.87 10.46
N ARG A 333 -4.68 -18.09 9.94
CA ARG A 333 -3.49 -18.38 10.76
C ARG A 333 -2.99 -17.12 11.48
N GLN A 334 -3.07 -15.98 10.82
CA GLN A 334 -2.79 -14.66 11.38
C GLN A 334 -3.72 -14.32 12.57
N TRP A 335 -5.00 -14.69 12.49
CA TRP A 335 -5.96 -14.59 13.61
C TRP A 335 -5.57 -15.43 14.84
N SER A 336 -5.04 -16.65 14.62
CA SER A 336 -4.65 -17.53 15.73
C SER A 336 -3.33 -17.13 16.42
N ALA A 337 -2.41 -16.49 15.68
CA ALA A 337 -1.14 -15.99 16.21
C ALA A 337 -1.27 -14.61 16.91
N GLY A 338 -2.34 -13.86 16.60
CA GLY A 338 -2.58 -12.50 17.07
C GLY A 338 -3.03 -12.31 18.53
N ARG A 339 -2.94 -13.33 19.40
CA ARG A 339 -3.30 -13.17 20.83
C ARG A 339 -2.36 -12.25 21.61
N LEU A 340 -1.23 -11.80 21.04
CA LEU A 340 -0.27 -10.93 21.73
C LEU A 340 -0.06 -9.53 21.10
N TYR A 341 -0.49 -9.26 19.87
CA TYR A 341 -0.06 -8.05 19.12
C TYR A 341 -1.15 -7.44 18.22
N GLY A 342 -2.40 -7.49 18.67
CA GLY A 342 -3.61 -7.34 17.86
C GLY A 342 -3.94 -5.95 17.29
N VAL A 343 -2.99 -5.10 16.93
CA VAL A 343 -3.31 -3.83 16.24
C VAL A 343 -2.33 -3.48 15.12
N VAL A 344 -1.04 -3.82 15.25
CA VAL A 344 -0.10 -3.78 14.10
C VAL A 344 -0.49 -4.81 13.03
N TYR A 345 -1.01 -5.96 13.47
CA TYR A 345 -1.51 -7.02 12.59
C TYR A 345 -2.72 -6.60 11.75
N PHE A 346 -3.36 -5.48 12.11
CA PHE A 346 -4.64 -5.07 11.56
C PHE A 346 -4.49 -4.02 10.47
N LEU A 347 -3.57 -3.06 10.60
CA LEU A 347 -3.14 -2.20 9.49
C LEU A 347 -2.62 -3.01 8.27
N ALA A 348 -2.14 -4.23 8.53
CA ALA A 348 -1.66 -5.19 7.55
C ALA A 348 -2.81 -5.87 6.76
N ASN A 349 -4.09 -5.63 7.06
CA ASN A 349 -5.19 -6.25 6.32
C ASN A 349 -5.60 -5.46 5.07
N TYR A 350 -4.63 -5.13 4.22
CA TYR A 350 -4.93 -4.69 2.85
C TYR A 350 -4.85 -5.86 1.88
N LEU A 351 -5.87 -5.96 1.04
CA LEU A 351 -5.85 -6.84 -0.12
C LEU A 351 -5.10 -6.07 -1.21
N HIS A 352 -3.87 -6.49 -1.53
CA HIS A 352 -3.35 -6.29 -2.87
C HIS A 352 -2.96 -7.67 -3.39
N LEU A 353 -3.36 -7.96 -4.61
CA LEU A 353 -2.82 -9.12 -5.31
C LEU A 353 -1.31 -8.94 -5.49
N PRO A 354 -0.56 -10.04 -5.57
CA PRO A 354 0.87 -10.03 -5.32
C PRO A 354 1.81 -9.28 -6.27
N PHE A 355 1.29 -8.47 -7.18
CA PHE A 355 2.06 -7.77 -8.21
C PHE A 355 1.55 -6.35 -8.40
N GLN A 356 1.82 -5.48 -7.44
CA GLN A 356 1.67 -4.05 -7.69
C GLN A 356 2.78 -3.50 -8.59
N ASP A 357 3.81 -4.29 -8.88
CA ASP A 357 4.86 -3.90 -9.80
C ASP A 357 4.69 -4.67 -11.11
N GLN A 358 3.81 -4.18 -11.98
CA GLN A 358 3.73 -4.60 -13.41
C GLN A 358 5.13 -4.59 -14.06
N LEU A 359 6.02 -3.73 -13.56
CA LEU A 359 7.43 -3.72 -13.92
C LEU A 359 8.12 -5.00 -13.43
N SER A 360 8.22 -5.30 -12.12
CA SER A 360 8.84 -6.55 -11.63
C SER A 360 8.25 -7.83 -12.22
N HIS A 361 6.94 -7.86 -12.51
CA HIS A 361 6.27 -9.01 -13.13
C HIS A 361 6.69 -9.25 -14.59
N ARG A 362 6.85 -8.18 -15.40
CA ARG A 362 7.45 -8.26 -16.74
C ARG A 362 8.86 -8.86 -16.71
N TRP A 363 9.64 -8.54 -15.67
CA TRP A 363 11.02 -9.03 -15.52
C TRP A 363 11.07 -10.48 -15.06
N TYR A 364 10.27 -10.84 -14.05
CA TYR A 364 10.27 -12.19 -13.47
C TYR A 364 9.76 -13.25 -14.46
N LEU A 365 8.70 -12.96 -15.22
CA LEU A 365 8.17 -13.91 -16.20
C LEU A 365 9.10 -14.11 -17.41
N ARG A 366 9.93 -13.12 -17.76
CA ARG A 366 10.86 -13.21 -18.91
C ARG A 366 12.11 -14.03 -18.59
N ASP A 367 12.54 -14.04 -17.33
CA ASP A 367 13.76 -14.73 -16.91
C ASP A 367 13.49 -16.17 -16.41
N TYR A 368 12.23 -16.54 -16.16
CA TYR A 368 11.85 -17.85 -15.58
C TYR A 368 10.85 -18.69 -16.40
N LEU A 369 10.23 -18.15 -17.45
CA LEU A 369 9.50 -18.90 -18.48
C LEU A 369 10.26 -18.81 -19.81
#